data_AF-A0A0F9I7R7-F1
#
_entry.id   AF-A0A0F9I7R7-F1
#
_cell.length_a   1.000
_cell.length_b   1.000
_cell.length_c   1.000
_cell.angle_alpha   90.00
_cell.angle_beta   90.00
_cell.angle_gamma   90.00
#
_symmetry.space_group_name_H-M   'P 1'
#
loop_
_entity.id
_entity.type
_entity.pdbx_description
1 polymer ?
#
loop_
_entity_poly.entity_id
_entity_poly.type
_entity_poly.pdbx_seq_one_letter_code
_entity_poly.pdbx_strand_id
1 'polypeptide(L)' 'MSDRYWCLKCKKVVVPLIVKFNHPDLGTREGYGCPTCGQLVTIKDDGLEPKAGEKLA' A
#
# COMPACT_ATOMS: atom_id res chain seq x y z
N MET A 1 -14.89 4.84 -10.62
CA MET A 1 -13.99 3.67 -10.50
C MET A 1 -13.82 3.41 -9.01
N SER A 2 -14.11 2.20 -8.54
CA SER A 2 -13.85 1.85 -7.13
C SER A 2 -12.48 1.19 -7.09
N ASP A 3 -11.46 1.97 -6.72
CA ASP A 3 -10.08 1.47 -6.60
C ASP A 3 -10.06 0.30 -5.61
N ARG A 4 -9.75 -0.90 -6.10
CA ARG A 4 -9.71 -2.12 -5.27
C ARG A 4 -8.33 -2.23 -4.65
N TYR A 5 -8.23 -1.85 -3.38
CA TYR A 5 -6.98 -2.00 -2.63
C TYR A 5 -6.78 -3.47 -2.23
N TRP A 6 -5.63 -4.01 -2.58
CA TRP A 6 -5.24 -5.38 -2.31
C TRP A 6 -4.19 -5.45 -1.20
N CYS A 7 -4.46 -6.27 -0.19
CA CYS A 7 -3.45 -6.57 0.82
C CYS A 7 -2.65 -7.81 0.41
N LEU A 8 -1.33 -7.67 0.26
CA LEU A 8 -0.44 -8.77 -0.11
C LEU A 8 -0.33 -9.84 0.98
N LYS A 9 -0.42 -9.45 2.27
CA LYS A 9 -0.35 -10.40 3.39
C LYS A 9 -1.65 -11.13 3.64
N CYS A 10 -2.78 -10.43 3.56
CA CYS A 10 -4.10 -11.05 3.71
C CYS A 10 -4.60 -11.71 2.42
N LYS A 11 -3.95 -11.44 1.27
CA LYS A 11 -4.32 -11.92 -0.07
C LYS A 11 -5.81 -11.72 -0.37
N LYS A 12 -6.33 -10.54 -0.04
CA LYS A 12 -7.73 -10.17 -0.25
C LYS A 12 -7.86 -8.68 -0.57
N VAL A 13 -8.95 -8.33 -1.25
CA VAL A 13 -9.37 -6.92 -1.41
C VAL A 13 -9.85 -6.42 -0.05
N VAL A 14 -9.39 -5.24 0.34
CA VAL A 14 -9.76 -4.59 1.60
C VAL A 14 -10.12 -3.13 1.34
N VAL A 15 -10.96 -2.58 2.21
CA VAL A 15 -11.09 -1.12 2.31
C VAL A 15 -9.92 -0.64 3.15
N PRO A 16 -9.01 0.18 2.61
CA PRO A 16 -7.86 0.62 3.38
C PRO A 16 -8.25 1.67 4.42
N LEU A 17 -7.39 1.82 5.43
CA LEU A 17 -7.37 3.01 6.26
C LEU A 17 -6.12 3.85 5.95
N ILE A 18 -6.17 5.14 6.28
CA ILE A 18 -5.00 6.01 6.22
C ILE A 18 -4.08 5.65 7.40
N VAL A 19 -2.85 5.28 7.09
CA VAL A 19 -1.80 4.99 8.08
C VAL A 19 -0.61 5.89 7.85
N LYS A 20 0.07 6.25 8.95
CA LYS A 20 1.36 6.93 8.90
C LYS A 20 2.46 5.89 9.01
N PHE A 21 3.40 5.88 8.08
CA PHE A 21 4.57 5.02 8.11
C PHE A 21 5.83 5.87 7.97
N ASN A 22 6.89 5.48 8.68
CA ASN A 22 8.16 6.15 8.55
C ASN A 22 8.92 5.54 7.37
N HIS A 23 9.09 6.32 6.30
CA HIS A 23 9.94 5.96 5.18
C HIS A 23 11.38 6.38 5.53
N PRO A 24 12.37 5.49 5.41
CA PRO A 24 13.74 5.76 5.84
C PRO A 24 14.35 7.01 5.19
N ASP A 25 13.95 7.30 3.95
CA ASP A 25 14.48 8.43 3.17
C ASP A 25 13.61 9.70 3.22
N LEU A 26 12.29 9.53 3.40
CA LEU A 26 11.31 10.61 3.23
C LEU A 26 10.67 11.02 4.57
N GLY A 27 11.07 10.39 5.67
CA GLY A 27 10.47 10.57 6.98
C GLY A 27 9.04 10.03 7.04
N THR A 28 8.23 10.61 7.92
CA THR A 28 6.85 10.16 8.13
C THR A 28 5.97 10.53 6.94
N ARG A 29 5.44 9.52 6.25
CA ARG A 29 4.46 9.69 5.15
C ARG A 29 3.14 9.00 5.49
N GLU A 30 2.09 9.46 4.82
CA GLU A 30 0.76 8.85 4.87
C GLU A 30 0.59 7.89 3.69
N GLY A 31 -0.07 6.76 3.94
CA GLY A 31 -0.36 5.74 2.94
C GLY A 31 -1.60 4.93 3.30
N TYR A 32 -1.98 4.01 2.42
CA TYR A 32 -3.12 3.13 2.62
C TYR A 32 -2.67 1.83 3.28
N GLY A 33 -3.26 1.50 4.42
CA GLY A 33 -2.97 0.30 5.21
C GLY A 33 -4.16 -0.65 5.31
N CYS A 34 -3.87 -1.94 5.45
CA CYS A 34 -4.86 -2.98 5.66
C CYS A 34 -5.38 -2.92 7.11
N PRO A 35 -6.71 -2.85 7.34
CA PRO A 35 -7.28 -2.82 8.69
C PRO A 35 -7.07 -4.11 9.48
N THR A 36 -6.86 -5.24 8.79
CA THR A 36 -6.70 -6.53 9.46
C THR A 36 -5.27 -6.78 9.93
N CYS A 37 -4.27 -6.42 9.13
CA CYS A 37 -2.88 -6.78 9.40
C CYS A 37 -1.93 -5.59 9.54
N GLY A 38 -2.43 -4.36 9.37
CA GLY A 38 -1.66 -3.11 9.51
C GLY A 38 -0.65 -2.85 8.38
N GLN A 39 -0.54 -3.75 7.41
CA GLN A 39 0.46 -3.62 6.33
C GLN A 39 -0.06 -2.72 5.21
N LEU A 40 0.85 -1.98 4.57
CA LEU A 40 0.50 -1.18 3.39
C LEU A 40 -0.14 -2.04 2.31
N VAL A 41 -1.19 -1.50 1.71
CA VAL A 41 -1.94 -2.13 0.62
C VAL A 41 -1.54 -1.51 -0.71
N THR A 42 -1.69 -2.27 -1.78
CA THR A 42 -1.44 -1.79 -3.15
C THR A 42 -2.78 -1.55 -3.83
N ILE A 43 -2.88 -0.51 -4.65
CA ILE A 43 -4.02 -0.41 -5.57
C ILE A 43 -3.81 -1.49 -6.62
N LYS A 44 -4.81 -2.36 -6.81
CA LYS A 44 -4.78 -3.33 -7.91
C LYS A 44 -5.30 -2.63 -9.15
N ASP A 45 -4.42 -1.92 -9.84
CA ASP A 45 -4.67 -1.39 -11.18
C ASP A 45 -4.32 -2.45 -12.21
N ASP A 46 -5.18 -2.67 -13.21
CA ASP A 46 -4.98 -3.64 -14.30
C ASP A 46 -3.81 -3.25 -15.25
N GLY A 47 -3.10 -2.15 -14.98
CA GLY A 47 -2.02 -1.65 -15.86
C GLY A 47 -0.85 -0.95 -15.18
N LEU A 48 -0.77 -0.92 -13.85
CA LEU A 48 0.39 -0.36 -13.15
C LEU A 48 0.91 -1.40 -12.16
N GLU A 49 1.90 -2.17 -12.58
CA GLU A 49 2.67 -2.97 -11.63
C GLU A 49 3.32 -2.01 -10.64
N PRO A 50 2.97 -2.05 -9.34
CA PRO A 50 3.74 -1.33 -8.36
C PRO A 50 5.12 -1.98 -8.36
N LYS A 51 6.13 -1.29 -8.90
CA LYS A 51 7.53 -1.70 -8.74
C LYS A 51 7.84 -1.68 -7.25
N ALA A 52 7.65 -2.83 -6.60
CA ALA A 52 8.23 -3.12 -5.32
C ALA A 52 9.75 -3.09 -5.51
N GLY A 53 10.38 -1.97 -5.14
CA GLY A 53 11.84 -1.87 -5.13
C GLY A 53 12.43 -0.77 -6.01
N GLU A 54 11.82 0.41 -6.09
CA GLU A 54 12.61 1.58 -6.46
C GLU A 54 13.56 1.90 -5.29
N LYS A 55 14.75 1.29 -5.35
CA LYS A 55 15.92 1.74 -4.60
C LYS A 55 16.17 3.17 -5.09
N LEU A 56 15.80 4.17 -4.30
CA LEU A 56 16.29 5.52 -4.50
C LEU A 56 17.82 5.44 -4.42
N ALA A 57 18.47 5.83 -5.52
CA ALA A 57 19.91 6.00 -5.62
C ALA A 57 20.35 7.30 -4.94
#